data_AF-A0A7C6PXQ8-F1
#
_entry.id   AF-A0A7C6PXQ8-F1
#
_cell.length_a   1.000
_cell.length_b   1.000
_cell.length_c   1.000
_cell.angle_alpha   90.00
_cell.angle_beta   90.00
_cell.angle_gamma   90.00
#
_symmetry.space_group_name_H-M   'P 1'
#
loop_
_entity.id
_entity.type
_entity.pdbx_description
1 polymer ?
#
loop_
_entity_poly.entity_id
_entity_poly.type
_entity_poly.pdbx_seq_one_letter_code
_entity_poly.pdbx_strand_id
1 'polypeptide(L)'
;MKKIITLDVLKNNYGNQKKIEFPQGTIVTPEARIWAKNQGIELLVDNEYLDLSVNSNYSNDKTSKVVVSVIGLDKVGIIAGVSQVLAQHGVNILDISQTTLQGLFVMITIVDIANCTVSFEQLKTILDQKGEELGVKINAQHEDVFKYMHRI
;
A
#
# COMPACT_ATOMS: atom_id res chain seq x y z
N MET A 1 25.25 6.27 8.01
CA MET A 1 24.57 5.00 7.66
C MET A 1 23.23 5.01 8.36
N LYS A 2 22.09 4.96 7.65
CA LYS A 2 20.75 5.03 8.27
C LYS A 2 20.49 3.72 9.02
N LYS A 3 20.28 3.79 10.34
CA LYS A 3 20.01 2.60 11.17
C LYS A 3 18.50 2.39 11.25
N ILE A 4 18.01 1.18 10.96
CA ILE A 4 16.57 0.87 11.03
C ILE A 4 16.29 0.09 12.31
N ILE A 5 15.28 0.50 13.07
CA ILE A 5 14.80 -0.17 14.27
C ILE A 5 13.41 -0.75 13.98
N THR A 6 13.34 -2.08 13.91
CA THR A 6 12.11 -2.83 13.70
C THR A 6 11.47 -3.23 15.03
N LEU A 7 10.23 -3.74 14.97
CA LEU A 7 9.48 -4.19 16.15
C LEU A 7 10.24 -5.25 16.97
N ASP A 8 10.84 -6.23 16.30
CA ASP A 8 11.56 -7.32 16.97
C ASP A 8 12.81 -6.81 17.69
N VAL A 9 13.54 -5.87 17.05
CA VAL A 9 14.69 -5.22 17.68
C VAL A 9 14.25 -4.47 18.93
N LEU A 10 13.10 -3.80 18.88
CA LEU A 10 12.60 -3.00 19.99
C LEU A 10 12.13 -3.89 21.16
N LYS A 11 11.39 -4.97 20.87
CA LYS A 11 10.95 -5.96 21.88
C LYS A 11 12.13 -6.67 22.56
N ASN A 12 13.08 -7.16 21.78
CA ASN A 12 14.16 -8.03 22.28
C ASN A 12 15.23 -7.26 23.06
N ASN A 13 15.44 -5.98 22.74
CA ASN A 13 16.55 -5.21 23.32
C ASN A 13 16.10 -4.14 24.32
N TYR A 14 14.83 -3.71 24.28
CA TYR A 14 14.38 -2.52 25.01
C TYR A 14 13.02 -2.66 25.71
N GLY A 15 12.44 -3.87 25.76
CA GLY A 15 11.05 -4.06 26.19
C GLY A 15 10.69 -3.62 27.62
N ASN A 16 11.69 -3.40 28.49
CA ASN A 16 11.48 -2.97 29.88
C ASN A 16 11.77 -1.48 30.12
N GLN A 17 12.13 -0.71 29.09
CA GLN A 17 12.51 0.70 29.24
C GLN A 17 11.31 1.62 29.01
N LYS A 18 11.16 2.66 29.85
CA LYS A 18 10.12 3.69 29.67
C LYS A 18 10.50 4.75 28.63
N LYS A 19 11.80 4.91 28.35
CA LYS A 19 12.35 5.91 27.42
C LYS A 19 13.53 5.32 26.69
N ILE A 20 13.54 5.41 25.36
CA ILE A 20 14.61 4.90 24.49
C ILE A 20 15.06 6.03 23.56
N GLU A 21 16.36 6.26 23.51
CA GLU A 21 16.98 7.29 22.67
C GLU A 21 17.84 6.66 21.57
N PHE A 22 17.68 7.15 20.35
CA PHE A 22 18.42 6.71 19.19
C PHE A 22 19.25 7.86 18.60
N PRO A 23 20.42 7.55 18.00
CA PRO A 23 21.24 8.55 17.33
C PRO A 23 20.55 9.09 16.07
N GLN A 24 20.99 10.27 15.65
CA GLN A 24 20.52 10.94 14.43
C GLN A 24 20.60 10.02 13.20
N GLY A 25 19.59 10.09 12.34
CA GLY A 25 19.48 9.24 11.15
C GLY A 25 18.93 7.84 11.39
N THR A 26 18.43 7.56 12.60
CA THR A 26 17.70 6.32 12.91
C THR A 26 16.26 6.39 12.41
N ILE A 27 15.81 5.34 11.73
CA ILE A 27 14.42 5.15 11.29
C ILE A 27 13.78 4.06 12.13
N VAL A 28 12.77 4.42 12.92
CA VAL A 28 11.93 3.45 13.64
C VAL A 28 10.73 3.09 12.76
N THR A 29 10.47 1.80 12.56
CA THR A 29 9.33 1.35 11.74
C THR A 29 7.99 1.69 12.39
N PRO A 30 6.90 1.85 11.60
CA PRO A 30 5.58 2.18 12.15
C PRO A 30 5.08 1.17 13.20
N GLU A 31 5.28 -0.13 12.98
CA GLU A 31 4.84 -1.19 13.91
C GLU A 31 5.56 -1.07 15.25
N ALA A 32 6.85 -0.72 15.21
CA ALA A 32 7.65 -0.47 16.41
C ALA A 32 7.17 0.77 17.18
N ARG A 33 6.78 1.85 16.48
CA ARG A 33 6.21 3.06 17.11
C ARG A 33 4.85 2.79 17.75
N ILE A 34 3.97 2.06 17.07
CA ILE A 34 2.63 1.69 17.57
C ILE A 34 2.78 0.81 18.82
N TRP A 35 3.65 -0.19 18.76
CA TRP A 35 3.92 -1.04 19.92
C TRP A 35 4.47 -0.23 21.10
N ALA A 36 5.46 0.63 20.87
CA ALA A 36 6.05 1.49 21.90
C ALA A 36 4.97 2.38 22.56
N LYS A 37 4.10 3.01 21.76
CA LYS A 37 2.97 3.80 22.25
C LYS A 37 2.04 2.99 23.16
N ASN A 38 1.66 1.78 22.74
CA ASN A 38 0.76 0.91 23.52
C ASN A 38 1.39 0.42 24.83
N GLN A 39 2.72 0.36 24.89
CA GLN A 39 3.47 0.03 26.10
C GLN A 39 3.82 1.26 26.96
N GLY A 40 3.46 2.48 26.52
CA GLY A 40 3.82 3.72 27.20
C GLY A 40 5.31 4.04 27.15
N ILE A 41 6.00 3.61 26.10
CA ILE A 41 7.42 3.81 25.87
C ILE A 41 7.63 5.07 25.03
N GLU A 42 8.43 6.01 25.54
CA GLU A 42 8.84 7.22 24.83
C GLU A 42 10.04 6.91 23.92
N LEU A 43 9.94 7.27 22.63
CA LEU A 43 11.03 7.12 21.67
C LEU A 43 11.60 8.49 21.30
N LEU A 44 12.92 8.62 21.29
CA LEU A 44 13.63 9.84 20.93
C LEU A 44 14.64 9.56 19.82
N VAL A 45 14.78 10.50 18.91
CA VAL A 45 15.85 10.51 17.91
C VAL A 45 16.53 11.86 18.01
N ASP A 46 17.85 11.87 18.25
CA ASP A 46 18.61 13.13 18.35
C ASP A 46 18.07 14.08 19.44
N ASN A 47 17.74 13.53 20.61
CA ASN A 47 17.07 14.23 21.73
C ASN A 47 15.68 14.84 21.42
N GLU A 48 15.14 14.63 20.23
CA GLU A 48 13.78 15.04 19.89
C GLU A 48 12.81 13.88 20.07
N TYR A 49 11.64 14.18 20.65
CA TYR A 49 10.57 13.22 20.76
C TYR A 49 10.11 12.78 19.37
N LEU A 50 10.22 11.48 19.12
CA LEU A 50 9.62 10.91 17.93
C LEU A 50 8.12 11.02 18.08
N ASP A 51 7.46 11.65 17.10
CA ASP A 51 6.01 11.74 17.10
C ASP A 51 5.38 10.33 17.06
N LEU A 52 4.91 9.89 18.23
CA LEU A 52 4.13 8.67 18.42
C LEU A 52 2.63 8.95 18.26
N SER A 53 2.24 10.23 18.11
CA SER A 53 1.01 10.53 17.42
C SER A 53 1.24 10.10 15.98
N VAL A 54 0.85 8.85 15.71
CA VAL A 54 0.60 8.47 14.35
C VAL A 54 -0.53 9.38 13.93
N ASN A 55 -0.21 10.48 13.24
CA ASN A 55 -1.17 11.11 12.34
C ASN A 55 -1.81 9.93 11.62
N SER A 56 -3.12 9.77 11.71
CA SER A 56 -3.87 8.64 11.15
C SER A 56 -3.62 8.37 9.65
N ASN A 57 -2.80 9.21 9.02
CA ASN A 57 -2.23 9.02 7.69
C ASN A 57 -1.06 8.02 7.63
N TYR A 58 -0.54 7.49 8.75
CA TYR A 58 0.54 6.49 8.77
C TYR A 58 0.27 5.29 9.71
N SER A 59 -0.98 5.07 10.12
CA SER A 59 -1.36 3.97 11.04
C SER A 59 -1.91 2.72 10.36
N ASN A 60 -1.90 2.61 9.03
CA ASN A 60 -2.37 1.41 8.34
C ASN A 60 -1.86 1.28 6.89
N ASP A 61 -0.61 1.65 6.61
CA ASP A 61 -0.06 1.49 5.25
C ASP A 61 0.46 0.06 5.02
N LYS A 62 -0.40 -0.93 5.26
CA LYS A 62 -0.51 -1.99 4.26
C LYS A 62 -1.09 -1.26 3.07
N THR A 63 -0.25 -0.69 2.19
CA THR A 63 -0.69 0.29 1.19
C THR A 63 -1.99 -0.17 0.56
N SER A 64 -3.08 0.48 0.98
CA SER A 64 -4.41 0.19 0.44
C SER A 64 -4.48 0.66 -1.01
N LYS A 65 -3.46 1.39 -1.45
CA LYS A 65 -3.23 1.71 -2.85
C LYS A 65 -2.76 0.49 -3.62
N VAL A 66 -3.54 0.17 -4.65
CA VAL A 66 -3.27 -0.86 -5.63
C VAL A 66 -3.24 -0.20 -7.00
N VAL A 67 -2.30 -0.62 -7.84
CA VAL A 67 -2.26 -0.28 -9.26
C VAL A 67 -2.90 -1.42 -10.03
N VAL A 68 -3.98 -1.12 -10.75
CA VAL A 68 -4.65 -2.03 -11.68
C VAL A 68 -4.26 -1.65 -13.10
N SER A 69 -3.69 -2.59 -13.86
CA SER A 69 -3.35 -2.40 -15.26
C SER A 69 -4.22 -3.26 -16.15
N VAL A 70 -4.74 -2.69 -17.22
CA VAL A 70 -5.55 -3.36 -18.25
C VAL A 70 -4.88 -3.19 -19.60
N ILE A 71 -4.66 -4.29 -20.31
CA ILE A 71 -3.99 -4.30 -21.62
C ILE A 71 -4.75 -5.24 -22.55
N GLY A 72 -5.14 -4.78 -23.73
CA GLY A 72 -5.73 -5.64 -24.75
C GLY A 72 -6.20 -4.88 -25.97
N LEU A 73 -6.97 -5.52 -26.85
CA LEU A 73 -7.58 -4.83 -27.98
C LEU A 73 -8.72 -3.94 -27.48
N ASP A 74 -8.82 -2.73 -28.03
CA ASP A 74 -9.88 -1.80 -27.65
C ASP A 74 -11.25 -2.39 -27.97
N LYS A 75 -12.16 -2.33 -27.00
CA LYS A 75 -13.55 -2.74 -27.17
C LYS A 75 -14.46 -1.98 -26.20
N VAL A 76 -15.70 -1.81 -26.64
CA VAL A 76 -16.75 -1.21 -25.80
C VAL A 76 -16.92 -2.04 -24.52
N GLY A 77 -16.95 -1.34 -23.38
CA GLY A 77 -17.26 -1.92 -22.08
C GLY A 77 -16.07 -2.25 -21.19
N ILE A 78 -14.81 -2.04 -21.62
CA ILE A 78 -13.64 -2.30 -20.76
C ILE A 78 -13.72 -1.48 -19.45
N ILE A 79 -13.83 -0.16 -19.57
CA ILE A 79 -13.88 0.74 -18.41
C ILE A 79 -15.12 0.43 -17.54
N ALA A 80 -16.27 0.21 -18.16
CA ALA A 80 -17.51 -0.10 -17.46
C ALA A 80 -17.40 -1.41 -16.66
N GLY A 81 -16.86 -2.47 -17.27
CA GLY A 81 -16.69 -3.77 -16.61
C GLY A 81 -15.70 -3.71 -15.46
N VAL A 82 -14.58 -3.00 -15.63
CA VAL A 82 -13.57 -2.84 -14.56
C VAL A 82 -14.13 -2.00 -13.42
N SER A 83 -14.68 -0.83 -13.71
CA SER A 83 -15.25 0.06 -12.69
C SER A 83 -16.41 -0.59 -11.94
N GLN A 84 -17.24 -1.40 -12.61
CA GLN A 84 -18.31 -2.16 -11.97
C GLN A 84 -17.76 -3.17 -10.97
N VAL A 85 -16.73 -3.93 -11.32
CA VAL A 85 -16.09 -4.88 -10.39
C VAL A 85 -15.54 -4.15 -9.17
N LEU A 86 -14.83 -3.03 -9.38
CA LEU A 86 -14.26 -2.23 -8.29
C LEU A 86 -15.37 -1.69 -7.36
N ALA A 87 -16.41 -1.09 -7.94
CA ALA A 87 -17.53 -0.52 -7.18
C ALA A 87 -18.31 -1.58 -6.39
N GLN A 88 -18.56 -2.76 -6.98
CA GLN A 88 -19.23 -3.88 -6.30
C GLN A 88 -18.50 -4.34 -5.03
N HIS A 89 -17.18 -4.17 -5.00
CA HIS A 89 -16.34 -4.58 -3.88
C HIS A 89 -15.95 -3.41 -2.97
N GLY A 90 -16.53 -2.22 -3.13
CA GLY A 90 -16.22 -1.07 -2.28
C GLY A 90 -14.83 -0.48 -2.50
N VAL A 91 -14.24 -0.71 -3.68
CA VAL A 91 -12.92 -0.18 -4.06
C VAL A 91 -13.09 1.20 -4.68
N ASN A 92 -12.37 2.19 -4.14
CA ASN A 92 -12.43 3.56 -4.63
C ASN A 92 -11.37 3.79 -5.72
N ILE A 93 -11.71 4.51 -6.79
CA ILE A 93 -10.75 4.90 -7.83
C ILE A 93 -10.16 6.26 -7.45
N LEU A 94 -8.84 6.30 -7.29
CA LEU A 94 -8.11 7.54 -6.95
C LEU A 94 -7.63 8.27 -8.20
N ASP A 95 -7.16 7.51 -9.19
CA ASP A 95 -6.67 8.05 -10.45
C ASP A 95 -6.85 7.03 -11.56
N ILE A 96 -7.04 7.53 -12.78
CA ILE A 96 -7.21 6.71 -13.97
C ILE A 96 -6.51 7.38 -15.15
N SER A 97 -5.66 6.63 -15.82
CA SER A 97 -4.99 7.05 -17.04
C SER A 97 -5.15 5.97 -18.10
N GLN A 98 -5.47 6.39 -19.33
CA GLN A 98 -5.63 5.49 -20.45
C GLN A 98 -4.88 6.03 -21.67
N THR A 99 -4.41 5.12 -22.50
CA THR A 99 -3.75 5.45 -23.76
C THR A 99 -3.91 4.30 -24.76
N THR A 100 -3.62 4.59 -26.02
CA THR A 100 -3.48 3.57 -27.06
C THR A 100 -2.01 3.38 -27.36
N LEU A 101 -1.50 2.17 -27.15
CA LEU A 101 -0.10 1.82 -27.40
C LEU A 101 -0.03 0.77 -28.50
N GLN A 102 0.47 1.16 -29.68
CA GLN A 102 0.60 0.26 -30.84
C GLN A 102 -0.71 -0.47 -31.21
N GLY A 103 -1.86 0.22 -31.07
CA GLY A 103 -3.18 -0.34 -31.34
C GLY A 103 -3.79 -1.15 -30.17
N LEU A 104 -3.07 -1.29 -29.05
CA LEU A 104 -3.61 -1.85 -27.81
C LEU A 104 -4.21 -0.75 -26.95
N PHE A 105 -5.37 -1.03 -26.37
CA PHE A 105 -5.90 -0.29 -25.23
C PHE A 105 -5.07 -0.59 -23.99
N VAL A 106 -4.55 0.45 -23.36
CA VAL A 106 -3.82 0.38 -22.10
C VAL A 106 -4.48 1.32 -21.11
N MET A 107 -4.85 0.81 -19.95
CA MET A 107 -5.40 1.60 -18.85
C MET A 107 -4.70 1.25 -17.55
N ILE A 108 -4.25 2.26 -16.83
CA ILE A 108 -3.69 2.17 -15.49
C ILE A 108 -4.66 2.88 -14.55
N THR A 109 -5.07 2.20 -13.49
CA THR A 109 -5.95 2.74 -12.46
C THR A 109 -5.27 2.62 -11.11
N ILE A 110 -5.18 3.72 -10.36
CA ILE A 110 -4.76 3.69 -8.97
C ILE A 110 -6.03 3.63 -8.13
N VAL A 111 -6.13 2.61 -7.28
CA VAL A 111 -7.34 2.35 -6.49
C VAL A 111 -7.00 2.23 -5.01
N ASP A 112 -7.95 2.60 -4.16
CA ASP A 112 -7.89 2.39 -2.71
C ASP A 112 -8.80 1.23 -2.31
N ILE A 113 -8.19 0.17 -1.78
CA ILE A 113 -8.85 -1.06 -1.32
C ILE A 113 -9.12 -1.07 0.19
N ALA A 114 -9.01 0.06 0.89
CA ALA A 114 -9.20 0.12 2.35
C ALA A 114 -10.59 -0.38 2.80
N ASN A 115 -11.62 -0.14 1.98
CA ASN A 115 -13.00 -0.59 2.22
C ASN A 115 -13.38 -1.82 1.39
N CYS A 116 -12.39 -2.53 0.83
CA CYS A 116 -12.65 -3.67 -0.03
C CYS A 116 -13.37 -4.79 0.74
N THR A 117 -14.48 -5.28 0.20
CA THR A 117 -15.29 -6.34 0.84
C THR A 117 -14.66 -7.73 0.72
N VAL A 118 -13.62 -7.88 -0.10
CA VAL A 118 -12.88 -9.13 -0.34
C VAL A 118 -11.39 -8.93 -0.13
N SER A 119 -10.65 -10.03 0.06
CA SER A 119 -9.19 -9.97 0.12
C SER A 119 -8.57 -9.53 -1.21
N PHE A 120 -7.35 -9.01 -1.16
CA PHE A 120 -6.62 -8.59 -2.36
C PHE A 120 -6.43 -9.74 -3.37
N GLU A 121 -6.10 -10.95 -2.91
CA GLU A 121 -5.98 -12.13 -3.80
C GLU A 121 -7.30 -12.46 -4.49
N GLN A 122 -8.43 -12.39 -3.77
CA GLN A 122 -9.75 -12.59 -4.36
C GLN A 122 -10.08 -11.50 -5.38
N LEU A 123 -9.82 -10.22 -5.06
CA LEU A 123 -10.02 -9.11 -5.98
C LEU A 123 -9.21 -9.32 -7.27
N LYS A 124 -7.96 -9.78 -7.15
CA LYS A 124 -7.09 -10.09 -8.29
C LYS A 124 -7.67 -11.22 -9.15
N THR A 125 -8.16 -12.31 -8.54
CA THR A 125 -8.82 -13.40 -9.27
C THR A 125 -10.09 -12.91 -9.99
N ILE A 126 -10.92 -12.09 -9.33
CA ILE A 126 -12.14 -11.52 -9.93
C ILE A 126 -11.81 -10.62 -11.12
N LEU A 127 -10.79 -9.77 -10.97
CA LEU A 127 -10.31 -8.89 -12.04
C LEU A 127 -9.72 -9.68 -13.21
N ASP A 128 -8.95 -10.73 -12.96
CA ASP A 128 -8.39 -11.61 -14.01
C ASP A 128 -9.51 -12.30 -14.79
N GLN A 129 -10.50 -12.88 -14.10
CA GLN A 129 -11.69 -13.47 -14.72
C GLN A 129 -12.49 -12.44 -15.53
N LYS A 130 -12.69 -11.24 -15.00
CA LYS A 130 -13.33 -10.14 -15.75
C LYS A 130 -12.52 -9.78 -17.00
N GLY A 131 -11.20 -9.85 -16.91
CA GLY A 131 -10.30 -9.65 -18.04
C GLY A 131 -10.53 -10.68 -19.14
N GLU A 132 -10.62 -11.97 -18.79
CA GLU A 132 -10.92 -13.05 -19.73
C GLU A 132 -12.25 -12.83 -20.45
N GLU A 133 -13.32 -12.50 -19.73
CA GLU A 133 -14.63 -12.14 -20.30
C GLU A 133 -14.53 -10.92 -21.24
N LEU A 134 -13.68 -9.96 -20.87
CA LEU A 134 -13.42 -8.75 -21.63
C LEU A 134 -12.36 -8.95 -22.73
N GLY A 135 -11.77 -10.13 -22.91
CA GLY A 135 -10.71 -10.33 -23.90
C GLY A 135 -9.51 -9.39 -23.71
N VAL A 136 -9.25 -8.98 -22.47
CA VAL A 136 -8.12 -8.12 -22.07
C VAL A 136 -7.38 -8.76 -20.90
N LYS A 137 -6.09 -8.45 -20.74
CA LYS A 137 -5.33 -8.84 -19.55
C LYS A 137 -5.54 -7.79 -18.47
N ILE A 138 -5.95 -8.22 -17.27
CA ILE A 138 -6.04 -7.34 -16.09
C ILE A 138 -5.05 -7.84 -15.04
N ASN A 139 -4.26 -6.94 -14.47
CA ASN A 139 -3.34 -7.22 -13.37
C ASN A 139 -3.57 -6.21 -12.25
N ALA A 140 -3.35 -6.62 -11.00
CA ALA A 140 -3.42 -5.77 -9.82
C ALA A 140 -2.19 -6.01 -8.95
N GLN A 141 -1.56 -4.94 -8.49
CA GLN A 141 -0.36 -4.97 -7.64
C GLN A 141 -0.45 -3.89 -6.56
N HIS A 142 0.07 -4.16 -5.37
CA HIS A 142 0.20 -3.10 -4.37
C HIS A 142 1.17 -2.00 -4.87
N GLU A 143 0.84 -0.74 -4.58
CA GLU A 143 1.65 0.41 -5.00
C GLU A 143 3.04 0.40 -4.37
N ASP A 144 3.18 -0.14 -3.16
CA ASP A 144 4.45 -0.20 -2.43
C ASP A 144 5.54 -1.01 -3.16
N VAL A 145 5.17 -2.03 -3.94
CA VAL A 145 6.09 -2.79 -4.80
C VAL A 145 6.94 -1.84 -5.67
N PHE A 146 6.33 -0.77 -6.20
CA PHE A 146 7.04 0.23 -7.01
C PHE A 146 7.89 1.18 -6.16
N LYS A 147 7.46 1.50 -4.94
CA LYS A 147 8.25 2.33 -4.00
C LYS A 147 9.52 1.62 -3.54
N TYR A 148 9.51 0.29 -3.45
CA TYR A 148 10.70 -0.51 -3.09
C TYR A 148 11.72 -0.63 -4.23
N MET A 149 11.31 -0.53 -5.50
CA MET A 149 12.22 -0.62 -6.66
C MET A 149 13.18 0.57 -6.81
N HIS A 150 12.87 1.72 -6.20
CA HIS A 150 13.69 2.95 -6.27
C HIS A 150 14.54 3.24 -5.02
N ARG A 151 14.74 2.23 -4.16
CA ARG A 151 15.61 2.35 -2.98
C ARG A 151 16.96 1.69 -3.25
N ILE A 152 17.79 2.33 -4.09
CA ILE A 152 19.22 2.02 -4.25
C ILE A 152 20.02 3.26 -3.84
#